data_AF-A0A920R5V0-F1
#
_entry.id   AF-A0A920R5V0-F1
#
_cell.length_a   1.000
_cell.length_b   1.000
_cell.length_c   1.000
_cell.angle_alpha   90.00
_cell.angle_beta   90.00
_cell.angle_gamma   90.00
#
_symmetry.space_group_name_H-M   'P 1'
#
loop_
_entity.id
_entity.type
_entity.pdbx_description
1 polymer ?
#
loop_
_entity_poly.entity_id
_entity_poly.type
_entity_poly.pdbx_seq_one_letter_code
_entity_poly.pdbx_strand_id
1 'polypeptide(L)'
;MAFDVKGDHVENPRLFAEVNPYVPDGFRADTDGNIWVAVGDGVQVFSPRGTLMGKIHTPEVAANLSFGMSDNQTLFIGATSSIWSIELNAAGATRPQPS
;
A
#
# COMPACT_ATOMS: atom_id res chain seq x y z
N MET A 1 -10.99 -2.35 4.51
CA MET A 1 -11.74 -3.54 5.00
C MET A 1 -10.96 -4.79 4.61
N ALA A 2 -11.13 -5.87 5.35
CA ALA A 2 -10.69 -7.21 4.98
C ALA A 2 -11.88 -8.18 5.00
N PHE A 3 -11.76 -9.28 4.26
CA PHE A 3 -12.80 -10.28 4.07
C PHE A 3 -12.17 -11.67 4.01
N ASP A 4 -12.96 -12.70 4.29
CA ASP A 4 -12.59 -14.07 3.98
C ASP A 4 -12.99 -14.38 2.53
N VAL A 5 -12.10 -15.04 1.78
CA VAL A 5 -12.38 -15.46 0.40
C VAL A 5 -12.96 -16.88 0.42
N LYS A 6 -14.13 -17.08 -0.20
CA LYS A 6 -14.82 -18.36 -0.33
C LYS A 6 -15.14 -18.64 -1.79
N GLY A 7 -14.23 -19.34 -2.47
CA GLY A 7 -14.38 -19.62 -3.89
C GLY A 7 -14.46 -18.32 -4.70
N ASP A 8 -15.65 -18.00 -5.20
CA ASP A 8 -15.94 -16.84 -6.06
C ASP A 8 -16.55 -15.63 -5.33
N HIS A 9 -16.79 -15.72 -4.02
CA HIS A 9 -17.33 -14.62 -3.22
C HIS A 9 -16.47 -14.33 -1.98
N VAL A 10 -16.81 -13.22 -1.33
CA VAL A 10 -16.18 -12.78 -0.07
C VAL A 10 -17.22 -12.66 1.02
N GLU A 11 -16.84 -12.99 2.25
CA GLU A 11 -17.70 -12.93 3.44
C GLU A 11 -16.95 -12.36 4.66
N ASN A 12 -17.67 -12.21 5.78
CA ASN A 12 -17.13 -11.75 7.07
C ASN A 12 -16.35 -10.42 6.99
N PRO A 13 -17.01 -9.31 6.60
CA PRO A 13 -16.37 -8.00 6.53
C PRO A 13 -15.82 -7.59 7.89
N ARG A 14 -14.56 -7.17 7.91
CA ARG A 14 -13.91 -6.62 9.10
C ARG A 14 -13.12 -5.37 8.77
N LEU A 15 -13.05 -4.44 9.71
CA LEU A 15 -12.13 -3.32 9.59
C LEU A 15 -10.71 -3.89 9.53
N PHE A 16 -9.96 -3.48 8.50
CA PHE A 16 -8.53 -3.82 8.40
C PHE A 16 -7.72 -2.73 9.08
N ALA A 17 -7.76 -1.53 8.51
CA ALA A 17 -7.11 -0.34 9.04
C ALA A 17 -8.03 0.86 8.87
N GLU A 18 -7.90 1.82 9.77
CA GLU A 18 -8.49 3.15 9.65
C GLU A 18 -7.44 4.10 9.09
N VAL A 19 -7.77 4.74 7.96
CA VAL A 19 -6.92 5.76 7.35
C VAL A 19 -7.44 7.11 7.80
N ASN A 20 -6.62 7.86 8.53
CA ASN A 20 -6.96 9.13 9.15
C ASN A 20 -5.74 10.06 9.09
N PRO A 21 -5.90 11.38 8.88
CA PRO A 21 -7.13 12.15 8.59
C PRO A 21 -7.51 12.22 7.10
N TYR A 22 -6.96 11.36 6.26
CA TYR A 22 -7.10 11.44 4.81
C TYR A 22 -7.97 10.33 4.24
N VAL A 23 -8.33 10.49 2.96
CA VAL A 23 -9.00 9.45 2.17
C VAL A 23 -7.94 8.56 1.51
N PRO A 24 -8.03 7.22 1.63
CA PRO A 24 -7.15 6.31 0.91
C PRO A 24 -7.50 6.25 -0.58
N ASP A 25 -6.49 6.18 -1.44
CA ASP A 25 -6.63 5.94 -2.88
C ASP A 25 -5.96 4.62 -3.29
N GLY A 26 -4.87 4.65 -4.06
CA GLY A 26 -4.14 3.45 -4.46
C GLY A 26 -3.35 2.82 -3.32
N PHE A 27 -3.27 1.48 -3.30
CA PHE A 27 -2.46 0.74 -2.33
C PHE A 27 -1.69 -0.43 -2.95
N ARG A 28 -0.63 -0.88 -2.28
CA ARG A 28 0.13 -2.10 -2.61
C ARG A 28 0.50 -2.87 -1.34
N ALA A 29 0.78 -4.16 -1.49
CA ALA A 29 1.35 -4.98 -0.44
C ALA A 29 2.85 -5.19 -0.66
N ASP A 30 3.62 -5.34 0.41
CA ASP A 30 4.99 -5.87 0.37
C ASP A 30 5.04 -7.36 0.73
N THR A 31 6.23 -7.97 0.63
CA THR A 31 6.46 -9.40 0.91
C THR A 31 6.19 -9.81 2.36
N ASP A 32 6.24 -8.86 3.30
CA ASP A 32 5.95 -9.10 4.71
C ASP A 32 4.45 -8.94 5.01
N GLY A 33 3.66 -8.56 4.01
CA GLY A 33 2.21 -8.36 4.11
C GLY A 33 1.81 -6.98 4.63
N ASN A 34 2.73 -6.02 4.71
CA ASN A 34 2.37 -4.65 5.02
C ASN A 34 1.63 -4.02 3.84
N ILE A 35 0.69 -3.13 4.14
CA ILE A 35 -0.13 -2.43 3.16
C ILE A 35 0.31 -0.96 3.10
N TRP A 36 0.78 -0.55 1.93
CA TRP A 36 1.23 0.79 1.60
C TRP A 36 0.11 1.52 0.88
N VAL A 37 -0.37 2.64 1.43
CA VAL A 37 -1.59 3.33 0.99
C VAL A 37 -1.28 4.79 0.64
N ALA A 38 -1.58 5.20 -0.59
CA ALA A 38 -1.52 6.60 -1.01
C ALA A 38 -2.62 7.41 -0.31
N VAL A 39 -2.25 8.57 0.22
CA VAL A 39 -3.11 9.48 0.99
C VAL A 39 -2.78 10.94 0.70
N GLY A 40 -3.56 11.84 1.31
CA GLY A 40 -3.45 13.30 1.14
C GLY A 40 -2.06 13.90 1.40
N ASP A 41 -1.26 13.32 2.30
CA ASP A 41 0.09 13.81 2.63
C ASP A 41 1.22 12.86 2.20
N GLY A 42 0.94 11.87 1.35
CA GLY A 42 1.91 10.91 0.84
C GLY A 42 1.47 9.47 1.01
N VAL A 43 2.21 8.66 1.77
CA VAL A 43 1.93 7.23 1.94
C VAL A 43 1.85 6.85 3.41
N GLN A 44 0.81 6.13 3.81
CA GLN A 44 0.72 5.47 5.11
C GLN A 44 1.02 3.98 4.97
N VAL A 45 1.78 3.41 5.90
CA VAL A 45 2.15 1.99 5.88
C VAL A 45 1.52 1.29 7.07
N PHE A 46 0.73 0.26 6.81
CA PHE A 46 0.06 -0.54 7.83
C PHE A 46 0.65 -1.94 7.88
N SER A 47 0.85 -2.48 9.08
CA SER A 47 1.25 -3.88 9.27
C SER A 47 0.17 -4.86 8.74
N PRO A 48 0.44 -6.17 8.61
CA PRO A 48 -0.56 -7.17 8.25
C PRO A 48 -1.75 -7.24 9.21
N ARG A 49 -1.60 -6.65 10.41
CA ARG A 49 -2.65 -6.56 11.43
C ARG A 49 -3.43 -5.24 11.38
N GLY A 50 -3.15 -4.37 10.42
CA GLY A 50 -3.83 -3.09 10.25
C GLY A 50 -3.32 -1.96 11.16
N THR A 51 -2.24 -2.19 11.91
CA THR A 51 -1.61 -1.15 12.75
C THR A 51 -0.75 -0.23 11.89
N LEU A 52 -0.95 1.09 11.98
CA LEU A 52 -0.11 2.11 11.32
C LEU A 52 1.34 2.01 11.84
N MET A 53 2.27 1.73 10.94
CA MET A 53 3.70 1.63 11.24
C MET A 53 4.45 2.95 10.99
N GLY A 54 4.02 3.72 10.01
CA GLY A 54 4.68 4.96 9.65
C GLY A 54 4.10 5.64 8.42
N LYS A 55 4.75 6.75 8.03
CA LYS A 55 4.38 7.58 6.89
C LYS A 55 5.58 7.99 6.06
N ILE A 56 5.38 8.14 4.76
CA ILE A 56 6.30 8.82 3.84
C ILE A 56 5.59 10.05 3.33
N HIS A 57 6.17 11.22 3.57
CA HIS A 57 5.56 12.48 3.16
C HIS A 57 5.94 12.86 1.74
N THR A 58 4.95 13.35 0.99
CA THR A 58 5.13 14.04 -0.29
C THR A 58 4.60 15.46 -0.19
N PRO A 59 5.11 16.42 -0.99
CA PRO A 59 4.63 17.80 -0.96
C PRO A 59 3.24 17.97 -1.60
N GLU A 60 2.76 16.97 -2.34
CA GLU A 60 1.47 16.94 -3.01
C GLU A 60 0.68 15.67 -2.61
N VAL A 61 -0.63 15.68 -2.86
CA VAL A 61 -1.51 14.54 -2.64
C VAL A 61 -1.07 13.36 -3.50
N ALA A 62 -0.82 12.21 -2.87
CA ALA A 62 -0.53 10.97 -3.56
C ALA A 62 -1.83 10.24 -3.92
N ALA A 63 -1.91 9.77 -5.17
CA ALA A 63 -3.06 9.00 -5.67
C ALA A 63 -2.71 7.52 -5.90
N ASN A 64 -1.47 7.20 -6.23
CA ASN A 64 -1.05 5.81 -6.45
C ASN A 64 0.41 5.58 -6.08
N LEU A 65 0.78 4.32 -5.97
CA LEU A 65 2.14 3.88 -5.70
C LEU A 65 2.40 2.49 -6.29
N SER A 66 3.65 2.21 -6.62
CA SER A 66 4.08 0.88 -7.06
C SER A 66 5.52 0.62 -6.67
N PHE A 67 5.80 -0.60 -6.24
CA PHE A 67 7.15 -1.11 -6.18
C PHE A 67 7.68 -1.37 -7.60
N GLY A 68 8.99 -1.19 -7.79
CA GLY A 68 9.67 -1.42 -9.05
C GLY A 68 11.17 -1.50 -8.89
N MET A 69 11.89 -1.40 -10.02
CA MET A 69 13.30 -1.78 -10.18
C MET A 69 13.51 -3.30 -10.11
N SER A 70 14.72 -3.76 -10.40
CA SER A 70 15.01 -5.20 -10.54
C SER A 70 14.86 -5.98 -9.24
N ASP A 71 15.01 -5.32 -8.09
CA ASP A 71 14.88 -5.91 -6.76
C ASP A 71 13.49 -5.67 -6.14
N ASN A 72 12.62 -4.91 -6.82
CA ASN A 72 11.30 -4.53 -6.35
C ASN A 72 11.32 -3.74 -5.02
N GLN A 73 12.44 -3.08 -4.68
CA GLN A 73 12.61 -2.33 -3.41
C GLN A 73 12.53 -0.81 -3.58
N THR A 74 12.32 -0.32 -4.79
CA THR A 74 12.04 1.11 -5.01
C THR A 74 10.54 1.35 -5.06
N LEU A 75 10.04 2.22 -4.19
CA LEU A 75 8.65 2.66 -4.21
C LEU A 75 8.52 3.93 -5.06
N PHE A 76 7.80 3.84 -6.16
CA PHE A 76 7.35 4.98 -6.95
C PHE A 76 6.01 5.49 -6.42
N ILE A 77 5.86 6.81 -6.29
CA ILE A 77 4.67 7.47 -5.76
C ILE A 77 4.21 8.51 -6.79
N GLY A 78 2.99 8.35 -7.30
CA GLY A 78 2.35 9.35 -8.16
C GLY A 78 1.62 10.39 -7.31
N ALA A 79 2.13 11.62 -7.28
CA ALA A 79 1.63 12.70 -6.45
C ALA A 79 1.21 13.89 -7.32
N THR A 80 -0.09 14.10 -7.52
CA THR A 80 -0.71 15.19 -8.29
C THR A 80 -0.01 15.54 -9.62
N SER A 81 1.06 16.35 -9.60
CA SER A 81 1.82 16.80 -10.78
C SER A 81 3.21 16.16 -10.93
N SER A 82 3.62 15.29 -10.01
CA SER A 82 4.97 14.73 -9.92
C SER A 82 5.00 13.22 -9.66
N ILE A 83 6.13 12.60 -9.97
CA ILE A 83 6.45 11.22 -9.56
C ILE A 83 7.66 11.27 -8.65
N TRP A 84 7.55 10.65 -7.48
CA TRP A 84 8.62 10.50 -6.50
C TRP A 84 9.08 9.06 -6.45
N SER A 85 10.33 8.84 -6.04
CA SER A 85 10.84 7.50 -5.77
C SER A 85 11.65 7.48 -4.47
N ILE A 86 11.58 6.37 -3.75
CA ILE A 86 12.38 6.12 -2.55
C ILE A 86 12.83 4.66 -2.52
N GLU A 87 14.09 4.43 -2.21
CA GLU A 87 14.63 3.09 -1.95
C GLU A 87 14.24 2.66 -0.53
N LEU A 88 13.75 1.43 -0.41
CA LEU A 88 13.26 0.84 0.82
C LEU A 88 14.04 -0.42 1.17
N ASN A 89 13.97 -0.82 2.45
CA ASN A 89 14.38 -2.15 2.90
C ASN A 89 13.20 -3.15 2.87
N ALA A 90 12.24 -2.94 1.95
CA ALA A 90 11.05 -3.75 1.79
C ALA A 90 10.82 -3.97 0.29
N ALA A 91 10.47 -5.20 -0.09
CA ALA A 91 10.19 -5.57 -1.47
C ALA A 91 8.69 -5.69 -1.72
N GLY A 92 8.20 -5.18 -2.85
CA GLY A 92 6.79 -5.33 -3.22
C GLY A 92 6.37 -6.79 -3.38
N ALA A 93 5.13 -7.11 -3.01
CA ALA A 93 4.57 -8.44 -3.22
C ALA A 93 4.43 -8.74 -4.71
N THR A 94 4.92 -9.91 -5.14
CA THR A 94 4.73 -10.39 -6.51
C THR A 94 3.42 -11.15 -6.64
N ARG A 95 2.83 -11.14 -7.85
CA ARG A 95 1.68 -11.99 -8.16
C ARG A 95 2.00 -13.45 -7.80
N PRO A 96 1.15 -14.14 -7.03
CA PRO A 96 1.31 -15.58 -6.79
C PRO A 96 1.30 -16.31 -8.14
N GLN A 97 2.22 -17.24 -8.34
CA GLN A 97 2.15 -18.14 -9.49
C GLN A 97 0.88 -18.99 -9.36
N PRO A 98 0.09 -19.17 -10.44
CA PRO A 98 -1.05 -20.07 -10.38
C PRO A 98 -0.57 -21.49 -10.03
N SER A 99 -1.29 -22.16 -9.13
CA SER A 99 -1.13 -23.58 -8.80
C SER A 99 -1.60 -24.48 -9.94
#